data_AF-F9P846-F1
#
_entry.id   AF-F9P846-F1
#
_cell.length_a   1.000
_cell.length_b   1.000
_cell.length_c   1.000
_cell.angle_alpha   90.00
_cell.angle_beta   90.00
_cell.angle_gamma   90.00
#
_symmetry.space_group_name_H-M   'P 1'
#
loop_
_entity.id
_entity.type
_entity.pdbx_description
1 polymer ?
#
loop_
_entity_poly.entity_id
_entity_poly.type
_entity_poly.pdbx_seq_one_letter_code
_entity_poly.pdbx_strand_id
1 'polypeptide(L)'
;MVDNITDKKANIYTIVESGEKDGKVVLEGKEYKVTYAGGKVVNTKEVPPPSTPPTKVKFSKKALTENGEELKGATIRLTKEDGSLVKEWVTDGTVKEFELKDGKYTFTEISAPAKYQVATAITFEVKMEKR
;
A
#
# COMPACT_ATOMS: atom_id res chain seq x y z
N MET A 1 -9.41 -23.74 -49.07
CA MET A 1 -10.65 -23.09 -48.62
C MET A 1 -10.77 -23.37 -47.14
N VAL A 2 -10.86 -22.34 -46.31
CA VAL A 2 -11.05 -22.49 -44.86
C VAL A 2 -12.36 -21.82 -44.55
N ASP A 3 -13.33 -22.60 -44.08
CA ASP A 3 -14.52 -22.07 -43.44
C ASP A 3 -14.39 -22.25 -41.92
N ASN A 4 -14.37 -21.08 -41.27
CA ASN A 4 -14.87 -20.69 -39.95
C ASN A 4 -14.92 -21.70 -38.79
N ILE A 5 -14.25 -21.34 -37.69
CA ILE A 5 -14.73 -21.60 -36.31
C ILE A 5 -14.55 -20.34 -35.46
N THR A 6 -15.68 -19.75 -35.07
CA THR A 6 -15.91 -18.86 -33.92
C THR A 6 -15.84 -19.63 -32.60
N ASP A 7 -15.02 -19.24 -31.62
CA ASP A 7 -15.37 -19.31 -30.18
C ASP A 7 -14.42 -18.49 -29.28
N LYS A 8 -14.99 -17.83 -28.26
CA LYS A 8 -14.30 -17.09 -27.20
C LYS A 8 -13.44 -18.03 -26.34
N LYS A 9 -12.11 -17.84 -26.26
CA LYS A 9 -11.29 -18.10 -25.04
C LYS A 9 -9.80 -17.93 -25.33
N ALA A 10 -9.16 -17.18 -24.43
CA ALA A 10 -7.71 -17.07 -24.22
C ALA A 10 -6.89 -16.75 -25.47
N ASN A 11 -6.58 -15.46 -25.65
CA ASN A 11 -5.42 -15.06 -26.44
C ASN A 11 -4.16 -15.57 -25.72
N ILE A 12 -3.79 -16.82 -25.96
CA ILE A 12 -2.53 -17.42 -25.54
C ILE A 12 -1.48 -16.87 -26.49
N TYR A 13 -0.88 -15.73 -26.11
CA TYR A 13 0.34 -15.27 -26.75
C TYR A 13 1.48 -16.15 -26.26
N THR A 14 2.09 -16.89 -27.20
CA THR A 14 3.32 -17.63 -26.92
C THR A 14 4.46 -16.64 -27.10
N ILE A 15 4.77 -15.86 -26.07
CA ILE A 15 6.03 -15.11 -26.03
C ILE A 15 7.08 -16.11 -25.55
N VAL A 16 7.77 -16.77 -26.48
CA VAL A 16 9.09 -17.35 -26.21
C VAL A 16 10.07 -16.30 -26.67
N GLU A 17 10.52 -15.39 -25.80
CA GLU A 17 11.52 -14.41 -26.22
C GLU A 17 12.32 -13.77 -25.06
N SER A 18 13.64 -14.00 -25.11
CA SER A 18 14.73 -13.18 -24.60
C SER A 18 14.49 -12.43 -23.28
N GLY A 19 14.54 -13.13 -22.14
CA GLY A 19 14.46 -12.47 -20.83
C GLY A 19 14.06 -13.35 -19.64
N GLU A 20 13.61 -14.59 -19.88
CA GLU A 20 13.31 -15.52 -18.79
C GLU A 20 14.59 -15.89 -18.03
N LYS A 21 14.60 -15.64 -16.72
CA LYS A 21 15.63 -16.11 -15.81
C LYS A 21 14.94 -16.82 -14.65
N ASP A 22 15.28 -18.09 -14.44
CA ASP A 22 14.78 -18.88 -13.31
C ASP A 22 13.23 -19.02 -13.27
N GLY A 23 12.57 -19.17 -14.43
CA GLY A 23 11.11 -19.32 -14.50
C GLY A 23 10.32 -18.05 -14.16
N LYS A 24 10.95 -16.87 -14.29
CA LYS A 24 10.33 -15.56 -14.11
C LYS A 24 10.54 -14.67 -15.33
N VAL A 25 9.56 -13.83 -15.63
CA VAL A 25 9.63 -12.80 -16.68
C VAL A 25 9.22 -11.45 -16.12
N VAL A 26 9.86 -10.37 -16.58
CA VAL A 26 9.52 -8.99 -16.21
C VAL A 26 8.82 -8.32 -17.39
N LEU A 27 7.58 -7.86 -17.21
CA LEU A 27 6.84 -7.09 -18.20
C LEU A 27 6.44 -5.76 -17.58
N GLU A 28 6.79 -4.64 -18.23
CA GLU A 28 6.44 -3.29 -17.77
C GLU A 28 6.84 -3.01 -16.30
N GLY A 29 7.96 -3.59 -15.84
CA GLY A 29 8.45 -3.46 -14.45
C GLY A 29 7.76 -4.38 -13.44
N LYS A 30 6.85 -5.26 -13.86
CA LYS A 30 6.19 -6.27 -13.03
C LYS A 30 6.78 -7.66 -13.27
N GLU A 31 7.07 -8.39 -12.21
CA GLU A 31 7.54 -9.78 -12.30
C GLU A 31 6.35 -10.74 -12.44
N TYR A 32 6.49 -11.78 -13.25
CA TYR A 32 5.50 -12.85 -13.42
C TYR A 32 6.18 -14.21 -13.29
N LYS A 33 5.55 -15.12 -12.55
CA LYS A 33 6.02 -16.51 -12.45
C LYS A 33 5.45 -17.30 -13.61
N VAL A 34 6.33 -17.98 -14.34
CA VAL A 34 5.97 -18.85 -15.46
C VAL A 34 5.92 -20.30 -14.97
N THR A 35 4.80 -20.99 -15.24
CA THR A 35 4.71 -22.45 -15.03
C THR A 35 4.34 -23.14 -16.33
N TYR A 36 5.13 -24.15 -16.70
CA TYR A 36 4.95 -24.96 -17.90
C TYR A 36 4.19 -26.25 -17.58
N ALA A 37 3.16 -26.55 -18.37
CA ALA A 37 2.51 -27.87 -18.36
C ALA A 37 2.42 -28.39 -19.80
N GLY A 38 3.08 -29.51 -20.09
CA GLY A 38 2.98 -30.20 -21.38
C GLY A 38 3.41 -29.40 -22.61
N GLY A 39 4.41 -28.53 -22.47
CA GLY A 39 4.89 -27.68 -23.58
C GLY A 39 4.02 -26.45 -23.86
N LYS A 40 3.04 -26.13 -23.00
CA LYS A 40 2.27 -24.88 -23.04
C LYS A 40 2.45 -24.09 -21.74
N VAL A 41 2.58 -22.77 -21.86
CA VAL A 41 2.53 -21.84 -20.72
C VAL A 41 1.07 -21.78 -20.24
N VAL A 42 0.81 -22.22 -19.01
CA VAL A 42 -0.56 -22.36 -18.48
C VAL A 42 -0.89 -21.41 -17.33
N ASN A 43 0.10 -20.67 -16.81
CA ASN A 43 -0.15 -19.70 -15.74
C ASN A 43 0.97 -18.65 -15.69
N THR A 44 0.60 -17.38 -15.83
CA THR A 44 1.40 -16.20 -15.47
C THR A 44 0.69 -15.54 -14.30
N LYS A 45 1.10 -15.86 -13.06
CA LYS A 45 0.67 -15.09 -11.89
C LYS A 45 1.65 -13.96 -11.69
N GLU A 46 1.14 -12.74 -11.54
CA GLU A 46 1.93 -11.59 -11.10
C GLU A 46 2.63 -12.00 -9.80
N VAL A 47 3.97 -11.98 -9.81
CA VAL A 47 4.74 -12.10 -8.58
C VAL A 47 4.44 -10.81 -7.82
N PRO A 48 3.93 -10.89 -6.57
CA PRO A 48 3.71 -9.68 -5.80
C PRO A 48 5.04 -8.93 -5.73
N PRO A 49 5.04 -7.60 -5.96
CA PRO A 49 6.27 -6.82 -5.94
C PRO A 49 7.02 -7.08 -4.63
N PRO A 50 8.36 -7.06 -4.63
CA PRO A 50 9.15 -7.32 -3.43
C PRO A 50 8.62 -6.45 -2.31
N SER A 51 8.03 -7.09 -1.29
CA SER A 51 7.41 -6.40 -0.18
C SER A 51 8.50 -5.68 0.59
N THR A 52 8.57 -4.36 0.47
CA THR A 52 9.41 -3.55 1.36
C THR A 52 8.96 -3.80 2.80
N PRO A 53 9.91 -4.04 3.73
CA PRO A 53 9.61 -4.10 5.15
C PRO A 53 8.85 -2.85 5.58
N PRO A 54 7.80 -2.96 6.40
CA PRO A 54 7.13 -1.77 6.92
C PRO A 54 8.05 -1.01 7.89
N THR A 55 7.94 0.31 7.87
CA THR A 55 8.59 1.23 8.81
C THR A 55 7.65 1.50 9.98
N LYS A 56 8.20 1.52 11.20
CA LYS A 56 7.44 1.88 12.41
C LYS A 56 7.27 3.39 12.51
N VAL A 57 6.02 3.83 12.59
CA VAL A 57 5.63 5.24 12.74
C VAL A 57 4.89 5.41 14.05
N LYS A 58 5.24 6.44 14.83
CA LYS A 58 4.59 6.77 16.09
C LYS A 58 3.75 8.03 15.93
N PHE A 59 2.53 7.99 16.44
CA PHE A 59 1.61 9.12 16.50
C PHE A 59 1.32 9.46 17.95
N SER A 60 1.48 10.74 18.29
CA SER A 60 1.28 11.31 19.63
C SER A 60 0.43 12.56 19.44
N LYS A 61 -0.75 12.58 20.08
CA LYS A 61 -1.65 13.74 20.02
C LYS A 61 -1.50 14.49 21.31
N LYS A 62 -0.91 15.69 21.26
CA LYS A 62 -0.62 16.48 22.45
C LYS A 62 -1.36 17.80 22.45
N ALA A 63 -1.77 18.26 23.63
CA ALA A 63 -2.36 19.57 23.83
C ALA A 63 -1.28 20.66 23.87
N LEU A 64 -1.47 21.76 23.13
CA LEU A 64 -0.55 22.89 23.17
C LEU A 64 -0.62 23.69 24.49
N THR A 65 -1.76 23.61 25.19
CA THR A 65 -2.09 24.44 26.36
C THR A 65 -1.93 23.71 27.71
N GLU A 66 -1.54 22.44 27.72
CA GLU A 66 -1.41 21.60 28.92
C GLU A 66 -0.02 20.96 28.98
N ASN A 67 1.04 21.77 28.87
CA ASN A 67 2.44 21.30 28.89
C ASN A 67 2.79 20.20 27.87
N GLY A 68 2.00 20.03 26.80
CA GLY A 68 2.19 18.95 25.84
C GLY A 68 1.71 17.59 26.33
N GLU A 69 0.77 17.50 27.27
CA GLU A 69 0.18 16.21 27.67
C GLU A 69 -0.58 15.52 26.52
N GLU A 70 -0.61 14.19 26.54
CA GLU A 70 -1.37 13.40 25.56
C GLU A 70 -2.87 13.64 25.70
N LEU A 71 -3.51 13.95 24.58
CA LEU A 71 -4.91 14.36 24.50
C LEU A 71 -5.80 13.19 24.08
N LYS A 72 -6.77 12.85 24.92
CA LYS A 72 -7.82 11.87 24.64
C LYS A 72 -9.05 12.49 23.97
N GLY A 73 -9.78 11.70 23.18
CA GLY A 73 -11.06 12.07 22.60
C GLY A 73 -11.00 12.79 21.24
N ALA A 74 -9.83 12.89 20.61
CA ALA A 74 -9.70 13.40 19.25
C ALA A 74 -9.90 12.27 18.23
N THR A 75 -10.69 12.48 17.19
CA THR A 75 -10.85 11.50 16.10
C THR A 75 -9.83 11.76 15.02
N ILE A 76 -8.97 10.77 14.75
CA ILE A 76 -7.88 10.86 13.78
C ILE A 76 -8.12 9.85 12.66
N ARG A 77 -7.86 10.28 11.43
CA ARG A 77 -7.90 9.49 10.21
C ARG A 77 -6.52 9.47 9.55
N LEU A 78 -5.99 8.29 9.27
CA LEU A 78 -4.79 8.08 8.47
C LEU A 78 -5.18 7.61 7.07
N THR A 79 -4.80 8.38 6.06
CA THR A 79 -5.02 8.04 4.64
C THR A 79 -3.70 7.95 3.88
N LYS A 80 -3.71 7.23 2.76
CA LYS A 80 -2.63 7.26 1.75
C LYS A 80 -2.81 8.45 0.79
N GLU A 81 -1.84 8.68 -0.07
CA GLU A 81 -1.89 9.72 -1.12
C GLU A 81 -3.08 9.58 -2.08
N ASP A 82 -3.49 8.36 -2.39
CA ASP A 82 -4.67 8.08 -3.25
C ASP A 82 -6.01 8.31 -2.53
N GLY A 83 -6.00 8.75 -1.27
CA GLY A 83 -7.18 8.92 -0.43
C GLY A 83 -7.67 7.63 0.25
N SER A 84 -7.01 6.50 0.02
CA SER A 84 -7.37 5.23 0.66
C SER A 84 -7.22 5.31 2.17
N LEU A 85 -8.27 4.91 2.89
CA LEU A 85 -8.26 4.83 4.36
C LEU A 85 -7.33 3.71 4.84
N VAL A 86 -6.35 4.06 5.66
CA VAL A 86 -5.50 3.09 6.36
C VAL A 86 -6.12 2.75 7.71
N LYS A 87 -6.48 3.78 8.49
CA LYS A 87 -7.06 3.63 9.83
C LYS A 87 -7.81 4.87 10.25
N GLU A 88 -8.86 4.70 11.04
CA GLU A 88 -9.51 5.76 11.80
C GLU A 88 -9.63 5.31 13.26
N TRP A 89 -9.37 6.21 14.21
CA TRP A 89 -9.47 5.91 15.63
C TRP A 89 -9.70 7.18 16.46
N VAL A 90 -10.18 6.99 17.69
CA VAL A 90 -10.25 8.04 18.72
C VAL A 90 -9.04 7.91 19.63
N THR A 91 -8.38 9.03 19.95
CA THR A 91 -7.23 9.03 20.85
C THR A 91 -7.64 8.68 22.28
N ASP A 92 -6.82 7.86 22.94
CA ASP A 92 -7.02 7.39 24.31
C ASP A 92 -6.09 8.09 25.32
N GLY A 93 -5.29 9.06 24.86
CA GLY A 93 -4.25 9.70 25.65
C GLY A 93 -2.93 8.91 25.67
N THR A 94 -2.72 8.02 24.71
CA THR A 94 -1.45 7.28 24.55
C THR A 94 -0.91 7.37 23.12
N VAL A 95 0.38 7.09 22.98
CA VAL A 95 1.05 7.01 21.68
C VAL A 95 0.54 5.81 20.90
N LYS A 96 0.18 6.03 19.63
CA LYS A 96 -0.21 4.96 18.70
C LYS A 96 0.94 4.62 17.77
N GLU A 97 1.16 3.32 17.54
CA GLU A 97 2.20 2.83 16.62
C GLU A 97 1.55 2.23 15.36
N PHE A 98 2.18 2.46 14.22
CA PHE A 98 1.78 1.95 12.90
C PHE A 98 2.97 1.32 12.19
N GLU A 99 2.71 0.25 11.45
CA GLU A 99 3.67 -0.35 10.53
C GLU A 99 3.23 0.01 9.11
N LEU A 100 3.91 0.99 8.52
CA LEU A 100 3.56 1.56 7.22
C LEU A 100 4.63 1.20 6.20
N LYS A 101 4.20 0.74 5.02
CA LYS A 101 5.11 0.56 3.89
C LYS A 101 5.49 1.92 3.31
N ASP A 102 6.58 1.93 2.54
CA ASP A 102 7.00 3.09 1.77
C ASP A 102 5.85 3.71 1.00
N GLY A 103 5.73 5.03 1.08
CA GLY A 103 4.64 5.78 0.50
C GLY A 103 4.32 7.04 1.30
N LYS A 104 3.40 7.83 0.77
CA LYS A 104 2.97 9.09 1.37
C LYS A 104 1.62 8.94 2.04
N TYR A 105 1.51 9.53 3.22
CA TYR A 105 0.38 9.40 4.11
C TYR A 105 -0.01 10.74 4.71
N THR A 106 -1.26 10.84 5.15
CA THR A 106 -1.80 12.03 5.80
C THR A 106 -2.57 11.64 7.06
N PHE A 107 -2.19 12.25 8.19
CA PHE A 107 -3.02 12.26 9.40
C PHE A 107 -3.95 13.47 9.34
N THR A 108 -5.26 13.21 9.37
CA THR A 108 -6.32 14.22 9.39
C THR A 108 -7.05 14.12 10.73
N GLU A 109 -7.12 15.20 11.49
CA GLU A 109 -8.00 15.27 12.66
C GLU A 109 -9.41 15.62 12.19
N ILE A 110 -10.36 14.71 12.43
CA ILE A 110 -11.75 14.85 12.02
C ILE A 110 -12.55 15.63 13.07
N SER A 111 -12.24 15.40 14.35
CA SER A 111 -12.86 16.11 15.46
C SER A 111 -11.91 16.19 16.64
N ALA A 112 -12.03 17.29 17.39
CA ALA A 112 -11.30 17.52 18.62
C ALA A 112 -12.25 17.46 19.84
N PRO A 113 -11.75 17.10 21.03
CA PRO A 113 -12.55 17.13 22.26
C PRO A 113 -13.00 18.56 22.61
N ALA A 114 -14.04 18.66 23.45
CA ALA A 114 -14.55 19.96 23.90
C ALA A 114 -13.41 20.81 24.51
N LYS A 115 -13.40 22.10 24.18
CA LYS A 115 -12.35 23.10 24.51
C LYS A 115 -11.10 23.08 23.63
N TYR A 116 -10.99 22.16 22.68
CA TYR A 116 -9.89 22.11 21.71
C TYR A 116 -10.39 22.41 20.29
N GLN A 117 -9.50 22.97 19.47
CA GLN A 117 -9.73 23.14 18.04
C GLN A 117 -9.07 22.00 17.26
N VAL A 118 -9.67 21.67 16.11
CA VAL A 118 -9.10 20.70 15.17
C VAL A 118 -7.77 21.23 14.66
N ALA A 119 -6.73 20.41 14.75
CA ALA A 119 -5.42 20.73 14.21
C ALA A 119 -5.38 20.52 12.69
N THR A 120 -4.46 21.24 12.05
CA THR A 120 -4.20 21.09 10.62
C THR A 120 -3.72 19.66 10.30
N ALA A 121 -4.14 19.12 9.17
CA ALA A 121 -3.69 17.82 8.70
C ALA A 121 -2.17 17.82 8.45
N ILE A 122 -1.54 16.68 8.75
CA ILE A 122 -0.09 16.50 8.60
C ILE A 122 0.14 15.45 7.52
N THR A 123 0.87 15.82 6.48
CA THR A 123 1.28 14.90 5.41
C THR A 123 2.76 14.56 5.57
N PHE A 124 3.09 13.28 5.47
CA PHE A 124 4.45 12.77 5.62
C PHE A 124 4.72 11.65 4.62
N GLU A 125 5.99 11.43 4.34
CA GLU A 125 6.45 10.36 3.46
C GLU A 125 7.25 9.35 4.26
N VAL A 126 6.88 8.08 4.14
CA VAL A 126 7.62 6.94 4.67
C VAL A 126 8.55 6.47 3.57
N LYS A 127 9.85 6.53 3.82
CA LYS A 127 10.89 5.96 2.96
C LYS A 127 11.75 5.04 3.82
N MET A 128 11.98 3.81 3.36
CA MET A 128 13.02 2.97 3.95
C MET A 128 14.38 3.63 3.69
N GLU A 129 14.99 4.18 4.74
CA GLU A 129 16.39 4.59 4.68
C GLU A 129 17.23 3.33 4.59
N LYS A 130 17.76 3.04 3.39
CA LYS A 130 18.75 1.97 3.21
C LYS A 130 19.97 2.34 4.06
N ARG A 131 20.17 1.61 5.15
CA ARG A 131 21.44 1.58 5.87
C ARG A 131 22.47 0.75 5.12
#